data_AF-A0A2T3IR05-F1
#
_entry.id   AF-A0A2T3IR05-F1
#
_cell.length_a   1.000
_cell.length_b   1.000
_cell.length_c   1.000
_cell.angle_alpha   90.00
_cell.angle_beta   90.00
_cell.angle_gamma   90.00
#
_symmetry.space_group_name_H-M   'P 1'
#
loop_
_entity.id
_entity.type
_entity.pdbx_description
1 polymer ?
#
loop_
_entity_poly.entity_id
_entity_poly.type
_entity_poly.pdbx_seq_one_letter_code
_entity_poly.pdbx_strand_id
1 'polypeptide(L)'
;MRTRLDRIRHAVCFEVIGLILLVGVLSQLGFDGSHVGVVGIAFSILATGWNYIYNIWFDRMLYRRYKTAVKTTAIRIVHSLGFEAGLLVVTIPILSWVLKVTLWEAFVLDIGMVLFYLIYAYVYNIAYDRLFPIPAVQQD
;
A
#
# COMPACT_ATOMS: atom_id res chain seq x y z
N MET A 1 -5.35 -1.19 26.32
CA MET A 1 -4.52 -1.39 25.11
C MET A 1 -4.99 -2.63 24.38
N ARG A 2 -5.14 -2.60 23.04
CA ARG A 2 -5.52 -3.78 22.23
C ARG A 2 -4.50 -4.91 22.41
N THR A 3 -4.98 -6.13 22.64
CA THR A 3 -4.15 -7.33 22.81
C THR A 3 -3.41 -7.69 21.51
N ARG A 4 -2.32 -8.47 21.58
CA ARG A 4 -1.60 -8.91 20.38
C ARG A 4 -2.50 -9.72 19.43
N LEU A 5 -3.40 -10.53 19.99
CA LEU A 5 -4.36 -11.33 19.23
C LEU A 5 -5.40 -10.45 18.51
N ASP A 6 -5.88 -9.37 19.12
CA ASP A 6 -6.81 -8.44 18.44
C ASP A 6 -6.17 -7.75 17.24
N ARG A 7 -4.87 -7.43 17.32
CA ARG A 7 -4.14 -6.81 16.20
C ARG A 7 -3.96 -7.79 15.04
N ILE A 8 -3.66 -9.06 15.35
CA ILE A 8 -3.54 -10.11 14.34
C ILE A 8 -4.90 -10.37 13.68
N ARG A 9 -5.98 -10.52 14.46
CA ARG A 9 -7.34 -10.67 13.92
C ARG A 9 -7.72 -9.50 13.03
N HIS A 10 -7.48 -8.27 13.48
CA HIS A 10 -7.75 -7.06 12.72
C HIS A 10 -7.03 -7.08 11.37
N ALA A 11 -5.72 -7.35 11.38
CA ALA A 11 -4.90 -7.34 10.16
C ALA A 11 -5.31 -8.44 9.18
N VAL A 12 -5.55 -9.66 9.68
CA VAL A 12 -5.96 -10.79 8.83
C VAL A 12 -7.34 -10.56 8.23
N CYS A 13 -8.32 -10.13 9.02
CA CYS A 13 -9.66 -9.83 8.51
C CYS A 13 -9.64 -8.66 7.52
N PHE A 14 -8.85 -7.62 7.79
CA PHE A 14 -8.67 -6.48 6.89
C PHE A 14 -8.15 -6.94 5.53
N GLU A 15 -7.09 -7.75 5.53
CA GLU A 15 -6.45 -8.22 4.31
C GLU A 15 -7.39 -9.13 3.52
N VAL A 16 -7.99 -10.13 4.15
CA VAL A 16 -8.86 -11.12 3.50
C VAL A 16 -10.10 -10.47 2.89
N ILE A 17 -10.81 -9.63 3.64
CA ILE A 17 -12.02 -8.96 3.14
C ILE A 17 -11.65 -7.97 2.02
N GLY A 18 -10.55 -7.23 2.18
CA GLY A 18 -10.06 -6.30 1.18
C GLY A 18 -9.74 -7.00 -0.14
N LEU A 19 -9.04 -8.14 -0.06
CA LEU A 19 -8.68 -8.96 -1.22
C LEU A 19 -9.91 -9.53 -1.93
N ILE A 20 -10.89 -10.05 -1.19
CA ILE A 20 -12.15 -10.58 -1.76
C ILE A 20 -12.90 -9.48 -2.52
N LEU A 21 -13.05 -8.30 -1.92
CA LEU A 21 -13.73 -7.17 -2.54
C LEU A 21 -12.97 -6.67 -3.78
N LEU A 22 -11.64 -6.56 -3.69
CA LEU A 22 -10.80 -6.13 -4.80
C LEU A 22 -10.90 -7.09 -5.98
N VAL A 23 -10.77 -8.40 -5.73
CA VAL A 23 -10.92 -9.44 -6.76
C VAL A 23 -12.33 -9.40 -7.36
N GLY A 24 -13.36 -9.18 -6.54
CA GLY A 24 -14.73 -9.02 -7.01
C GLY A 24 -14.88 -7.85 -7.98
N VAL A 25 -14.38 -6.67 -7.62
CA VAL A 25 -14.43 -5.47 -8.47
C VAL A 25 -13.65 -5.68 -9.77
N LEU A 26 -12.43 -6.21 -9.69
CA LEU A 26 -11.59 -6.45 -10.87
C LEU A 26 -12.18 -7.55 -11.79
N SER A 27 -12.85 -8.56 -11.22
CA SER A 27 -13.55 -9.58 -12.00
C SER A 27 -14.73 -9.00 -12.79
N GLN A 28 -15.47 -8.02 -12.24
CA GLN A 28 -16.52 -7.31 -12.99
C GLN A 28 -15.94 -6.48 -14.14
N LEU A 29 -14.69 -6.04 -14.04
CA LEU A 29 -13.96 -5.34 -15.10
C LEU A 29 -13.34 -6.29 -16.14
N GLY A 30 -13.57 -7.60 -16.02
CA GLY A 30 -13.11 -8.62 -16.98
C GLY A 30 -11.70 -9.16 -16.70
N PHE A 31 -11.08 -8.81 -15.57
CA PHE A 31 -9.80 -9.38 -15.17
C PHE A 31 -9.99 -10.77 -14.53
N ASP A 32 -9.15 -11.72 -14.93
CA ASP A 32 -9.17 -13.08 -14.38
C ASP A 32 -8.76 -13.05 -12.90
N GLY A 33 -9.70 -13.38 -11.99
CA GLY A 33 -9.51 -13.25 -10.54
C GLY A 33 -8.35 -14.09 -9.97
N SER A 34 -7.92 -15.12 -10.69
CA SER A 34 -6.74 -15.93 -10.37
C SER A 34 -5.43 -15.14 -10.48
N HIS A 35 -5.36 -14.20 -11.42
CA HIS A 35 -4.17 -13.39 -11.67
C HIS A 35 -4.07 -12.23 -10.67
N VAL A 36 -5.19 -11.67 -10.23
CA VAL A 36 -5.24 -10.52 -9.31
C VAL A 36 -4.58 -10.80 -7.96
N GLY A 37 -4.84 -11.96 -7.36
CA GLY A 37 -4.23 -12.32 -6.06
C GLY A 37 -2.72 -12.51 -6.14
N VAL A 38 -2.25 -13.16 -7.22
CA VAL A 38 -0.81 -13.34 -7.48
C VAL A 38 -0.13 -12.00 -7.77
N VAL A 39 -0.81 -11.12 -8.54
CA VAL A 39 -0.35 -9.76 -8.82
C VAL A 39 -0.19 -8.97 -7.53
N GLY A 40 -1.17 -9.02 -6.62
CA GLY A 40 -1.10 -8.30 -5.32
C GLY A 40 0.09 -8.73 -4.47
N ILE A 41 0.35 -10.04 -4.37
CA ILE A 41 1.51 -10.58 -3.62
C ILE A 41 2.82 -10.14 -4.30
N ALA A 42 2.91 -10.29 -5.62
CA ALA A 42 4.08 -9.86 -6.38
C ALA A 42 4.34 -8.35 -6.22
N PHE A 43 3.28 -7.54 -6.21
CA PHE A 43 3.35 -6.11 -5.95
C PHE A 43 3.86 -5.78 -4.56
N SER A 44 3.37 -6.47 -3.53
CA SER A 44 3.84 -6.26 -2.17
C SER A 44 5.34 -6.54 -2.03
N ILE A 45 5.82 -7.61 -2.68
CA ILE A 45 7.25 -7.95 -2.70
C ILE A 45 8.05 -6.89 -3.46
N LEU A 46 7.58 -6.49 -4.64
CA LEU A 46 8.22 -5.46 -5.47
C LEU A 46 8.27 -4.11 -4.76
N ALA A 47 7.18 -3.67 -4.15
CA ALA A 47 7.11 -2.42 -3.40
C ALA A 47 8.01 -2.45 -2.17
N THR A 48 8.07 -3.57 -1.44
CA THR A 48 8.98 -3.74 -0.30
C THR A 48 10.44 -3.72 -0.75
N GLY A 49 10.75 -4.40 -1.86
CA GLY A 49 12.07 -4.38 -2.47
C GLY A 49 12.48 -2.98 -2.94
N TRP A 50 11.57 -2.27 -3.62
CA TRP A 50 11.78 -0.90 -4.06
C TRP A 50 12.00 0.06 -2.88
N ASN A 51 11.21 -0.07 -1.81
CA ASN A 51 11.39 0.69 -0.56
C ASN A 51 12.80 0.53 0.00
N TYR A 52 13.30 -0.71 0.06
CA TYR A 52 14.66 -0.97 0.53
C TYR A 52 15.73 -0.33 -0.39
N ILE A 53 15.62 -0.55 -1.70
CA ILE A 53 16.57 -0.02 -2.70
C ILE A 53 16.59 1.51 -2.68
N TYR A 54 15.41 2.13 -2.69
CA TYR A 54 15.26 3.59 -2.72
C TYR A 54 15.81 4.23 -1.44
N ASN A 55 15.51 3.67 -0.27
CA ASN A 55 16.04 4.18 1.00
C ASN A 55 17.58 4.16 1.00
N ILE A 56 18.21 3.06 0.56
CA ILE A 56 19.67 2.98 0.46
C ILE A 56 20.22 4.00 -0.52
N TRP A 57 19.62 4.10 -1.71
CA TRP A 57 20.06 5.02 -2.75
C TRP A 57 19.99 6.47 -2.27
N PHE A 58 18.87 6.84 -1.64
CA PHE A 58 18.66 8.19 -1.15
C PHE A 58 19.54 8.53 0.03
N ASP A 59 19.72 7.62 0.99
CA ASP A 59 20.62 7.85 2.12
C ASP A 59 22.08 8.01 1.64
N ARG A 60 22.50 7.24 0.62
CA ARG A 60 23.82 7.38 0.00
C ARG A 60 23.96 8.70 -0.78
N MET A 61 22.90 9.15 -1.46
CA MET A 61 22.87 10.47 -2.11
C MET A 61 22.98 11.60 -1.07
N LEU A 62 22.22 11.51 0.02
CA LEU A 62 22.19 12.51 1.08
C LEU A 62 23.55 12.61 1.76
N TYR A 63 24.17 11.48 2.07
CA TYR A 63 25.51 11.43 2.66
C TYR A 63 26.58 12.00 1.71
N ARG A 64 26.51 11.69 0.41
CA ARG A 64 27.44 12.24 -0.59
C ARG A 64 27.28 13.74 -0.80
N ARG A 65 26.05 14.25 -0.78
CA ARG A 65 25.75 15.65 -1.18
C ARG A 65 25.73 16.63 -0.02
N TYR A 66 25.33 16.19 1.17
CA TYR A 66 25.15 17.05 2.33
C TYR A 66 25.99 16.61 3.55
N LYS A 67 26.73 15.49 3.47
CA LYS A 67 27.54 14.91 4.58
C LYS A 67 26.79 14.82 5.91
N THR A 68 25.47 14.65 5.86
CA THR A 68 24.59 14.66 7.03
C THR A 68 23.50 13.62 6.83
N ALA A 69 23.16 12.91 7.91
CA ALA A 69 22.08 11.93 7.95
C ALA A 69 20.76 12.52 8.51
N VAL A 70 20.79 13.79 8.94
CA VAL A 70 19.64 14.50 9.51
C VAL A 70 18.69 14.92 8.39
N LYS A 71 17.57 14.20 8.25
CA LYS A 71 16.50 14.54 7.30
C LYS A 71 15.64 15.67 7.87
N THR A 72 15.86 16.90 7.41
CA THR A 72 14.95 18.04 7.65
C THR A 72 13.58 17.78 7.02
N THR A 73 12.54 18.50 7.45
CA THR A 73 11.17 18.32 6.91
C THR A 73 11.11 18.44 5.39
N ALA A 74 11.84 19.39 4.81
CA ALA A 74 11.91 19.56 3.36
C ALA A 74 12.54 18.34 2.65
N ILE A 75 13.61 17.77 3.22
CA ILE A 75 14.26 16.56 2.70
C ILE A 75 13.30 15.37 2.75
N ARG A 76 12.48 15.26 3.79
CA ARG A 76 11.46 14.19 3.91
C ARG A 76 10.38 14.31 2.85
N ILE A 77 9.91 15.51 2.54
CA ILE A 77 8.92 15.73 1.48
C ILE A 77 9.49 15.32 0.12
N VAL A 78 10.70 15.80 -0.21
CA VAL A 78 11.37 15.43 -1.48
C VAL A 78 11.62 13.93 -1.56
N HIS A 79 12.03 13.30 -0.45
CA HIS A 79 12.20 11.86 -0.36
C HIS A 79 10.90 11.10 -0.66
N SER A 80 9.82 11.45 0.03
CA SER A 80 8.54 10.75 -0.14
C SER A 80 7.95 10.95 -1.54
N LEU A 81 8.03 12.17 -2.10
CA LEU A 81 7.57 12.43 -3.46
C LEU A 81 8.41 11.69 -4.51
N GLY A 82 9.73 11.67 -4.34
CA GLY A 82 10.63 10.93 -5.22
C GLY A 82 10.47 9.41 -5.11
N PHE A 83 10.18 8.91 -3.90
CA PHE A 83 9.88 7.50 -3.66
C PHE A 83 8.63 7.08 -4.43
N GLU A 84 7.53 7.83 -4.25
CA GLU A 84 6.25 7.54 -4.88
C GLU A 84 6.35 7.63 -6.40
N ALA A 85 6.95 8.71 -6.93
CA ALA A 85 7.15 8.87 -8.37
C ALA A 85 8.03 7.77 -8.98
N GLY A 86 9.11 7.39 -8.28
CA GLY A 86 9.99 6.30 -8.71
C GLY A 86 9.28 4.95 -8.66
N LEU A 87 8.46 4.72 -7.63
CA LEU A 87 7.67 3.50 -7.50
C LEU A 87 6.69 3.39 -8.67
N LEU A 88 5.95 4.44 -9.00
CA LEU A 88 5.04 4.50 -10.15
C LEU A 88 5.72 4.14 -11.47
N VAL A 89 6.94 4.63 -11.70
CA VAL A 89 7.72 4.32 -12.92
C VAL A 89 8.06 2.82 -13.02
N VAL A 90 8.20 2.12 -11.89
CA VAL A 90 8.50 0.68 -11.86
C VAL A 90 7.22 -0.15 -11.87
N THR A 91 6.20 0.27 -11.12
CA THR A 91 4.95 -0.48 -10.91
C THR A 91 4.06 -0.47 -12.14
N ILE A 92 3.92 0.68 -12.82
CA ILE A 92 3.03 0.83 -13.98
C ILE A 92 3.43 -0.08 -15.16
N PRO A 93 4.71 -0.16 -15.60
CA PRO A 93 5.11 -1.08 -16.66
C PRO A 93 4.88 -2.55 -16.30
N ILE A 94 5.08 -2.91 -15.03
CA ILE A 94 4.85 -4.29 -14.55
C ILE A 94 3.35 -4.61 -14.57
N LEU A 95 2.48 -3.71 -14.08
CA LEU A 95 1.02 -3.86 -14.16
C LEU A 95 0.55 -4.01 -15.60
N SER A 96 1.02 -3.11 -16.47
CA SER A 96 0.70 -3.14 -17.91
C SER A 96 1.09 -4.47 -18.54
N TRP A 97 2.28 -5.00 -18.20
CA TRP A 97 2.74 -6.28 -18.71
C TRP A 97 1.94 -7.47 -18.18
N VAL A 98 1.65 -7.51 -16.88
CA VAL A 98 0.95 -8.66 -16.26
C VAL A 98 -0.53 -8.68 -16.62
N LEU A 99 -1.20 -7.53 -16.57
CA LEU A 99 -2.62 -7.41 -16.87
C LEU A 99 -2.90 -7.25 -18.37
N LYS A 100 -1.85 -7.13 -19.21
CA LYS A 100 -1.93 -6.91 -20.67
C LYS A 100 -2.78 -5.70 -21.04
N VAL A 101 -2.68 -4.65 -20.24
CA VAL A 101 -3.37 -3.36 -20.45
C VAL A 101 -2.37 -2.30 -20.90
N THR A 102 -2.84 -1.19 -21.44
CA THR A 102 -1.99 -0.04 -21.78
C THR A 102 -1.39 0.61 -20.52
N LEU A 103 -0.30 1.37 -20.68
CA LEU A 103 0.32 2.10 -19.56
C LEU A 103 -0.65 3.10 -18.90
N TRP A 104 -1.55 3.70 -19.67
CA TRP A 104 -2.57 4.61 -19.16
C TRP A 104 -3.62 3.86 -18.32
N GLU A 105 -4.12 2.73 -18.81
CA GLU A 105 -5.05 1.89 -18.05
C GLU A 105 -4.40 1.36 -16.77
N ALA A 106 -3.14 0.92 -16.83
CA ALA A 106 -2.38 0.49 -15.65
C ALA A 106 -2.25 1.62 -14.61
N PHE A 107 -1.98 2.85 -15.05
CA PHE A 107 -1.92 4.02 -14.17
C PHE A 107 -3.27 4.33 -13.51
N VAL A 108 -4.36 4.29 -14.29
CA VAL A 108 -5.72 4.50 -13.78
C VAL A 108 -6.13 3.40 -12.80
N LEU A 109 -5.77 2.14 -13.09
CA LEU A 109 -5.99 1.01 -12.19
C LEU A 109 -5.21 1.18 -10.88
N ASP A 110 -3.95 1.58 -10.94
CA ASP A 110 -3.11 1.82 -9.75
C ASP A 110 -3.74 2.88 -8.83
N ILE A 111 -4.13 4.04 -9.38
CA ILE A 111 -4.84 5.08 -8.64
C ILE A 111 -6.18 4.56 -8.10
N GLY A 112 -6.93 3.82 -8.90
CA GLY A 112 -8.21 3.23 -8.50
C GLY A 112 -8.07 2.29 -7.31
N MET A 113 -7.03 1.44 -7.32
CA MET A 113 -6.72 0.53 -6.21
C MET A 113 -6.33 1.29 -4.95
N VAL A 114 -5.48 2.32 -5.06
CA VAL A 114 -5.08 3.17 -3.92
C VAL A 114 -6.30 3.85 -3.30
N LEU A 115 -7.16 4.47 -4.11
CA LEU A 115 -8.38 5.13 -3.65
C LEU A 115 -9.36 4.12 -3.02
N PHE A 116 -9.52 2.95 -3.63
CA PHE A 116 -10.34 1.87 -3.10
C PHE A 116 -9.85 1.45 -1.71
N TYR A 117 -8.56 1.14 -1.54
CA TYR A 117 -7.99 0.74 -0.25
C TYR A 117 -8.05 1.86 0.80
N LEU A 118 -7.90 3.13 0.41
CA LEU A 118 -8.05 4.26 1.33
C LEU A 118 -9.46 4.34 1.90
N ILE A 119 -10.48 4.29 1.03
CA ILE A 119 -11.89 4.32 1.44
C ILE A 119 -12.22 3.06 2.24
N TYR A 120 -11.83 1.90 1.75
CA TYR A 120 -12.05 0.61 2.42
C TYR A 120 -11.42 0.59 3.82
N ALA A 121 -10.16 1.01 3.97
CA ALA A 121 -9.50 1.06 5.27
C ALA A 121 -10.21 1.99 6.24
N TYR A 122 -10.65 3.15 5.79
CA TYR A 122 -11.43 4.05 6.63
C TYR A 122 -12.73 3.42 7.11
N VAL A 123 -13.52 2.83 6.20
CA VAL A 123 -14.81 2.18 6.53
C VAL A 123 -14.59 0.96 7.43
N TYR A 124 -13.62 0.12 7.10
CA TYR A 124 -13.28 -1.07 7.88
C TYR A 124 -12.85 -0.71 9.30
N ASN A 125 -11.98 0.28 9.47
CA ASN A 125 -11.54 0.71 10.80
C ASN A 125 -12.72 1.17 11.65
N ILE A 126 -13.65 1.97 11.11
CA ILE A 126 -14.86 2.38 11.82
C ILE A 126 -15.75 1.19 12.17
N ALA A 127 -15.97 0.28 11.21
CA ALA A 127 -16.79 -0.90 11.44
C ALA A 127 -16.19 -1.82 12.51
N TYR A 128 -14.87 -2.05 12.45
CA TYR A 128 -14.17 -2.89 13.41
C TYR A 128 -14.17 -2.27 14.81
N ASP A 129 -13.99 -0.95 14.91
CA ASP A 129 -14.04 -0.25 16.20
C ASP A 129 -15.45 -0.30 16.83
N ARG A 130 -16.51 -0.31 16.02
CA ARG A 130 -17.90 -0.51 16.49
C ARG A 130 -18.20 -1.95 16.90
N LEU A 131 -17.67 -2.93 16.17
CA LEU A 131 -17.87 -4.36 16.46
C LEU A 131 -17.03 -4.85 17.64
N PHE A 132 -15.84 -4.27 17.82
CA PHE A 132 -14.90 -4.57 18.90
C PHE A 132 -14.53 -3.28 19.65
N PRO A 133 -15.48 -2.72 20.41
CA PRO A 133 -15.20 -1.55 21.22
C PRO A 133 -14.09 -1.86 22.22
N ILE A 134 -13.10 -0.99 22.28
CA ILE A 134 -12.05 -1.07 23.29
C ILE A 134 -12.72 -0.74 24.63
N PRO A 135 -12.53 -1.54 25.69
CA PRO A 135 -13.06 -1.19 27.01
C PRO A 135 -12.62 0.24 27.33
N ALA A 136 -13.59 1.10 27.63
CA ALA A 136 -13.30 2.45 28.06
C ALA A 136 -12.33 2.36 29.24
N VAL A 137 -11.27 3.16 29.21
CA VAL A 137 -10.48 3.39 30.41
C VAL A 137 -11.45 4.00 31.40
N GLN A 138 -11.87 3.22 32.39
CA GLN A 138 -12.67 3.71 33.49
C GLN A 138 -11.78 4.73 34.20
N GLN A 139 -12.07 6.01 33.98
CA GLN A 139 -11.47 7.12 34.71
C GLN A 139 -12.19 7.16 36.04
N ASP A 140 -11.64 6.45 37.03
CA ASP A 140 -11.94 6.67 38.44
C ASP A 140 -11.07 7.83 38.98
#